data_AF-A0A1V2AUC1-F1
#
_entry.id   AF-A0A1V2AUC1-F1
#
_cell.length_a   1.000
_cell.length_b   1.000
_cell.length_c   1.000
_cell.angle_alpha   90.00
_cell.angle_beta   90.00
_cell.angle_gamma   90.00
#
_symmetry.space_group_name_H-M   'P 1'
#
loop_
_entity.id
_entity.type
_entity.pdbx_description
1 polymer ?
#
loop_
_entity_poly.entity_id
_entity_poly.type
_entity_poly.pdbx_seq_one_letter_code
_entity_poly.pdbx_strand_id
1 'polypeptide(L)'
;MIKRDDLLIMRAIAICFKPFLKPEEALIYCNLGRTQLAKNCEEYGVYKTNSGYYRKEDIDKMLSGEMAVVQAAPPLIKLRAA
;
A
#
# COMPACT_ATOMS: atom_id res chain seq x y z
N MET A 1 -7.31 -20.59 -25.29
CA MET A 1 -6.14 -19.80 -24.86
C MET A 1 -6.63 -18.42 -24.44
N ILE A 2 -6.24 -17.96 -23.26
CA ILE A 2 -6.52 -16.58 -22.82
C ILE A 2 -5.61 -15.64 -23.61
N LYS A 3 -6.13 -14.52 -24.13
CA LYS A 3 -5.30 -13.53 -24.83
C LYS A 3 -4.36 -12.86 -23.83
N ARG A 4 -3.18 -12.40 -24.27
CA ARG A 4 -2.21 -11.77 -23.37
C ARG A 4 -2.79 -10.54 -22.66
N ASP A 5 -3.61 -9.77 -23.36
CA ASP A 5 -4.25 -8.57 -22.80
C ASP A 5 -5.25 -8.92 -21.71
N ASP A 6 -6.05 -9.97 -21.92
CA ASP A 6 -6.98 -10.47 -20.89
C ASP A 6 -6.21 -10.90 -19.63
N LEU A 7 -5.06 -11.54 -19.79
CA LEU A 7 -4.20 -11.94 -18.66
C LEU A 7 -3.62 -10.71 -17.92
N LEU A 8 -3.27 -9.65 -18.65
CA LEU A 8 -2.78 -8.40 -18.07
C LEU A 8 -3.89 -7.69 -17.27
N ILE A 9 -5.09 -7.62 -17.85
CA ILE A 9 -6.28 -7.05 -17.21
C ILE A 9 -6.62 -7.82 -15.94
N MET A 10 -6.65 -9.16 -16.00
CA MET A 10 -6.92 -10.00 -14.83
C MET A 10 -5.89 -9.78 -13.70
N ARG A 11 -4.61 -9.58 -14.03
CA ARG A 11 -3.58 -9.26 -13.04
C ARG A 11 -3.77 -7.88 -12.41
N ALA A 12 -4.10 -6.87 -13.21
CA ALA A 12 -4.40 -5.54 -12.69
C ALA A 12 -5.62 -5.57 -11.75
N ILE A 13 -6.68 -6.28 -12.13
CA ILE A 13 -7.87 -6.49 -11.29
C ILE A 13 -7.50 -7.16 -9.97
N ALA A 14 -6.65 -8.20 -10.00
CA ALA A 14 -6.22 -8.90 -8.79
C ALA A 14 -5.49 -7.99 -7.78
N ILE A 15 -4.78 -6.95 -8.24
CA ILE A 15 -4.11 -5.97 -7.37
C ILE A 15 -5.14 -5.20 -6.54
N CYS A 16 -6.28 -4.83 -7.12
CA CYS A 16 -7.34 -4.06 -6.44
C CYS A 16 -7.96 -4.79 -5.24
N PHE A 17 -7.81 -6.11 -5.15
CA PHE A 17 -8.34 -6.91 -4.04
C PHE A 17 -7.28 -7.32 -3.01
N LYS A 18 -6.02 -6.93 -3.19
CA LYS A 18 -4.96 -7.26 -2.21
C LYS A 18 -5.00 -6.29 -1.02
N PRO A 19 -4.95 -6.80 0.22
CA PRO A 19 -4.90 -5.94 1.41
C PRO A 19 -3.54 -5.22 1.56
N PHE A 20 -2.48 -5.78 1.00
CA PHE A 20 -1.14 -5.21 1.03
C PHE A 20 -0.53 -5.18 -0.38
N LEU A 21 0.04 -4.04 -0.74
CA LEU A 21 0.61 -3.78 -2.05
C LEU A 21 2.14 -3.65 -1.97
N LYS A 22 2.85 -4.33 -2.86
CA LYS A 22 4.28 -4.05 -3.08
C LYS A 22 4.45 -2.63 -3.64
N PRO A 23 5.65 -2.03 -3.53
CA PRO A 23 5.90 -0.72 -4.11
C PRO A 23 5.52 -0.63 -5.60
N GLU A 24 5.83 -1.65 -6.39
CA GLU A 24 5.51 -1.70 -7.82
C GLU A 24 4.00 -1.82 -8.06
N GLU A 25 3.30 -2.58 -7.23
CA GLU A 25 1.84 -2.75 -7.31
C GLU A 25 1.10 -1.47 -6.89
N ALA A 26 1.63 -0.74 -5.91
CA ALA A 26 1.09 0.55 -5.48
C ALA A 26 1.20 1.62 -6.58
N LEU A 27 2.30 1.63 -7.34
CA LEU A 27 2.46 2.52 -8.50
C LEU A 27 1.40 2.26 -9.56
N ILE A 28 1.15 0.98 -9.87
CA ILE A 28 0.11 0.56 -10.82
C ILE A 28 -1.27 0.95 -10.30
N TYR A 29 -1.55 0.64 -9.02
CA TYR A 29 -2.86 0.89 -8.41
C TYR A 29 -3.22 2.37 -8.35
N CYS A 30 -2.26 3.23 -7.97
CA CYS A 30 -2.48 4.68 -7.91
C CYS A 30 -2.37 5.36 -9.29
N ASN A 31 -1.86 4.65 -10.30
CA ASN A 31 -1.46 5.22 -11.59
C ASN A 31 -0.51 6.43 -11.43
N LEU A 32 0.47 6.31 -10.53
CA LEU A 32 1.43 7.36 -10.20
C LEU A 32 2.87 6.93 -10.52
N GLY A 33 3.71 7.91 -10.88
CA GLY A 33 5.15 7.71 -10.99
C GLY A 33 5.82 7.57 -9.61
N ARG A 34 7.01 6.98 -9.58
CA ARG A 34 7.75 6.68 -8.33
C ARG A 34 7.92 7.89 -7.41
N THR A 35 8.31 9.04 -7.97
CA THR A 35 8.53 10.27 -7.20
C THR A 35 7.22 10.89 -6.71
N GLN A 36 6.15 10.81 -7.50
CA GLN A 36 4.83 11.34 -7.12
C GLN A 36 4.22 10.51 -5.99
N LEU A 37 4.26 9.18 -6.11
CA LEU A 37 3.79 8.30 -5.05
C LEU A 37 4.57 8.54 -3.75
N ALA A 38 5.89 8.71 -3.82
CA ALA A 38 6.70 8.97 -2.63
C ALA A 38 6.29 10.28 -1.92
N LYS A 39 6.08 11.36 -2.68
CA LYS A 39 5.61 12.65 -2.13
C LYS A 39 4.23 12.53 -1.51
N ASN A 40 3.27 11.94 -2.22
CA ASN A 40 1.93 11.75 -1.70
C ASN A 40 1.94 10.87 -0.44
N CYS A 41 2.73 9.79 -0.42
CA CYS A 41 2.84 8.95 0.77
C CYS A 41 3.39 9.74 1.97
N GLU A 42 4.36 10.63 1.76
CA GLU A 42 4.88 11.50 2.82
C GLU A 42 3.84 12.52 3.29
N GLU A 43 3.17 13.20 2.36
CA GLU A 43 2.14 14.21 2.64
C GLU A 43 0.93 13.64 3.39
N TYR A 44 0.49 12.43 3.03
CA TYR A 44 -0.70 11.78 3.59
C TYR A 44 -0.37 10.81 4.73
N GLY A 45 0.90 10.67 5.15
CA GLY A 45 1.31 9.81 6.26
C GLY A 45 1.21 8.31 5.97
N VAL A 46 1.35 7.90 4.71
CA VAL A 46 1.32 6.49 4.29
C VAL A 46 2.71 5.87 4.40
N TYR A 47 2.86 4.90 5.31
CA TYR A 47 4.13 4.21 5.54
C TYR A 47 4.09 2.74 5.12
N LYS A 48 5.27 2.20 4.83
CA LYS A 48 5.44 0.76 4.60
C LYS A 48 5.41 0.01 5.92
N THR A 49 4.91 -1.22 5.90
CA THR A 49 5.07 -2.18 6.99
C THR A 49 6.54 -2.58 7.14
N ASN A 50 6.88 -3.26 8.23
CA ASN A 50 8.23 -3.81 8.46
C ASN A 50 8.71 -4.73 7.33
N SER A 51 7.78 -5.33 6.57
CA SER A 51 8.08 -6.19 5.43
C SER A 51 8.20 -5.43 4.10
N GLY A 52 8.02 -4.10 4.08
CA GLY A 52 8.20 -3.24 2.91
C GLY A 52 6.95 -3.04 2.03
N TYR A 53 5.76 -3.40 2.50
CA TYR A 53 4.49 -3.30 1.76
C TYR A 53 3.65 -2.12 2.24
N TYR A 54 2.80 -1.58 1.37
CA TYR A 54 1.79 -0.58 1.71
C TYR A 54 0.47 -1.27 2.09
N ARG A 55 -0.22 -0.77 3.12
CA ARG A 55 -1.60 -1.16 3.40
C ARG A 55 -2.51 -0.51 2.36
N LYS A 56 -3.39 -1.30 1.75
CA LYS A 56 -4.32 -0.80 0.75
C LYS A 56 -5.25 0.27 1.35
N GLU A 57 -5.72 0.07 2.57
CA GLU A 57 -6.58 1.05 3.27
C GLU A 57 -5.92 2.43 3.42
N ASP A 58 -4.61 2.47 3.70
CA ASP A 58 -3.87 3.73 3.83
C ASP A 58 -3.71 4.41 2.45
N ILE A 59 -3.51 3.62 1.39
CA ILE A 59 -3.48 4.11 0.00
C ILE A 59 -4.86 4.60 -0.45
N ASP A 60 -5.92 3.89 -0.13
CA ASP A 60 -7.30 4.28 -0.48
C ASP A 60 -7.67 5.60 0.20
N LYS A 61 -7.26 5.83 1.45
CA LYS A 61 -7.41 7.13 2.14
C LYS A 61 -6.62 8.25 1.46
N MET A 62 -5.35 7.99 1.12
CA MET A 62 -4.55 8.95 0.36
C MET A 62 -5.23 9.32 -0.97
N LEU A 63 -5.83 8.36 -1.68
CA LEU A 63 -6.55 8.60 -2.92
C LEU A 63 -7.89 9.31 -2.71
N SER A 64 -8.54 9.17 -1.54
CA SER A 64 -9.74 9.94 -1.18
C SER A 64 -9.44 11.34 -0.66
N GLY A 65 -8.16 11.69 -0.46
CA GLY A 65 -7.72 12.96 0.12
C GLY A 65 -7.73 12.99 1.65
N GLU A 66 -7.86 11.82 2.30
CA GLU A 66 -7.82 11.66 3.75
C GLU A 66 -6.42 11.27 4.23
N MET A 67 -6.04 11.74 5.43
CA MET A 67 -4.79 11.33 6.05
C MET A 67 -4.84 9.87 6.49
N ALA A 68 -3.76 9.12 6.24
CA ALA A 68 -3.61 7.78 6.79
C ALA A 68 -3.45 7.88 8.31
N VAL A 69 -4.23 7.08 9.04
CA VAL A 69 -4.13 7.03 10.49
C VAL A 69 -2.81 6.37 10.84
N VAL A 70 -1.92 7.11 11.51
CA VAL A 70 -0.68 6.55 12.05
C VAL A 70 -1.07 5.52 13.11
N GLN A 71 -1.16 4.25 12.74
CA GLN A 71 -1.15 3.17 13.70
C GLN A 71 0.26 3.13 14.30
N ALA A 72 0.41 3.81 15.43
CA ALA A 72 1.60 3.69 16.26
C ALA A 72 1.88 2.19 16.47
N ALA A 73 3.08 1.74 16.11
CA ALA A 73 3.52 0.39 16.40
C ALA A 73 3.25 0.11 17.90
N PRO A 74 2.56 -0.98 18.26
CA PRO A 74 2.32 -1.27 19.67
C PRO A 74 3.70 -1.39 20.36
N PRO A 75 3.90 -0.71 21.51
CA PRO A 75 5.16 -0.81 22.22
C PRO A 75 5.43 -2.28 22.55
N LEU A 76 6.65 -2.75 22.25
CA LEU A 76 7.13 -4.06 22.67
C LEU A 76 7.17 -4.06 24.20
N ILE A 77 6.07 -4.47 24.84
CA ILE A 77 6.04 -4.76 26.27
C ILE A 77 6.95 -5.96 26.47
N LYS A 78 8.21 -5.71 26.84
CA LYS A 78 9.10 -6.73 27.36
C LYS A 78 8.52 -7.19 28.70
N LEU A 79 7.68 -8.22 28.66
CA LEU A 79 7.35 -9.01 29.84
C LEU A 79 8.65 -9.63 30.36
N ARG A 80 9.27 -8.96 31.34
CA ARG A 80 10.26 -9.58 32.21
C ARG A 80 9.50 -10.55 33.09
N ALA A 81 9.67 -11.85 32.86
CA ALA A 81 9.30 -12.87 33.82
C ALA A 81 10.13 -12.66 35.08
N ALA A 82 9.45 -12.52 36.22
CA ALA A 82 10.00 -12.55 37.56
C ALA A 82 10.01 -13.99 38.08
#